data_AF-A0A2E1JJB6-F1
#
_entry.id   AF-A0A2E1JJB6-F1
#
_cell.length_a   1.000
_cell.length_b   1.000
_cell.length_c   1.000
_cell.angle_alpha   90.00
_cell.angle_beta   90.00
_cell.angle_gamma   90.00
#
_symmetry.space_group_name_H-M   'P 1'
#
loop_
_entity.id
_entity.type
_entity.pdbx_description
1 polymer ?
#
loop_
_entity_poly.entity_id
_entity_poly.type
_entity_poly.pdbx_seq_one_letter_code
_entity_poly.pdbx_strand_id
1 'polypeptide(L)'
;MKTWLILVTIYACFFFWYTDMGGKLSEDEIQDFLIKYDQNLRNFEMPSGSEDDFYISSELRKDFLRKFMEQDTGRQFIMVNSIEMNKNPEDVAGANSGESADQLMSRY
;
A
#
# COMPACT_ATOMS: atom_id res chain seq x y z
N MET A 1 -13.99 34.41 31.18
CA MET A 1 -14.27 32.99 31.53
C MET A 1 -14.91 32.22 30.37
N LYS A 2 -16.11 32.59 29.89
CA LYS A 2 -16.86 31.84 28.85
C LYS A 2 -16.12 31.65 27.51
N THR A 3 -15.45 32.68 27.00
CA THR A 3 -14.68 32.63 25.73
C THR A 3 -13.47 31.70 25.81
N TRP A 4 -12.81 31.64 26.96
CA TRP A 4 -11.67 30.75 27.18
C TRP A 4 -12.09 29.29 27.19
N LEU A 5 -13.27 28.99 27.77
CA LEU A 5 -13.82 27.65 27.76
C LEU A 5 -14.13 27.17 26.34
N ILE A 6 -14.70 28.05 25.50
CA ILE A 6 -14.95 27.76 24.08
C ILE A 6 -13.64 27.46 23.34
N LEU A 7 -12.60 28.27 23.53
CA LEU A 7 -11.30 28.04 22.90
C LEU A 7 -10.64 26.73 23.34
N VAL A 8 -10.71 26.39 24.64
CA VAL A 8 -10.21 25.11 25.17
C VAL A 8 -10.99 23.94 24.59
N THR A 9 -12.31 24.04 24.47
CA THR A 9 -13.13 22.99 23.86
C THR A 9 -12.76 22.77 22.40
N ILE A 10 -12.65 23.84 21.60
CA ILE A 10 -12.25 23.73 20.18
C ILE A 10 -10.86 23.11 20.07
N TYR A 11 -9.91 23.56 20.89
CA TYR A 11 -8.55 23.01 20.90
C TYR A 11 -8.54 21.53 21.29
N ALA A 12 -9.30 21.12 22.30
CA ALA A 12 -9.38 19.72 22.70
C ALA A 12 -9.97 18.85 21.59
N CYS A 13 -11.07 19.30 20.95
CA CYS A 13 -11.65 18.60 19.79
C CYS A 13 -10.63 18.44 18.65
N PHE A 14 -9.91 19.52 18.34
CA PHE A 14 -8.85 19.48 17.32
C PHE A 14 -7.72 18.53 17.73
N PHE A 15 -7.26 18.59 18.97
CA PHE A 15 -6.18 17.76 19.50
C PHE A 15 -6.53 16.26 19.42
N PHE A 16 -7.73 15.87 19.84
CA PHE A 16 -8.18 14.48 19.77
C PHE A 16 -8.40 13.98 18.34
N TRP A 17 -8.75 14.87 17.42
CA TRP A 17 -8.91 14.52 16.01
C TRP A 17 -7.56 14.42 15.28
N TYR A 18 -6.62 15.32 15.59
CA TYR A 18 -5.35 15.44 14.89
C TYR A 18 -4.24 14.56 15.47
N THR A 19 -4.28 14.33 16.78
CA THR A 19 -3.26 13.52 17.43
C THR A 19 -3.56 12.06 17.15
N ASP A 20 -2.63 11.42 16.46
CA ASP A 20 -2.67 9.98 16.27
C ASP A 20 -2.50 9.29 17.63
N MET A 21 -3.59 8.73 18.14
CA MET A 21 -3.61 7.90 19.35
C MET A 21 -3.50 6.41 18.98
N GLY A 22 -3.35 6.08 17.70
CA GLY A 22 -3.09 4.73 17.21
C GLY A 22 -1.73 4.22 17.69
N GLY A 23 -1.72 2.99 18.19
CA GLY A 23 -0.51 2.32 18.63
C GLY A 23 -0.01 1.33 17.59
N LYS A 24 0.78 0.36 18.05
CA LYS A 24 1.14 -0.80 17.25
C LYS A 24 -0.10 -1.59 16.84
N LEU A 25 -0.03 -2.25 15.69
CA LEU A 25 -1.04 -3.21 15.28
C LEU A 25 -1.14 -4.35 16.31
N SER A 26 -2.36 -4.76 16.60
CA SER A 26 -2.64 -5.95 17.38
C SER A 26 -2.42 -7.22 16.54
N GLU A 27 -2.18 -8.35 17.21
CA GLU A 27 -2.02 -9.64 16.54
C GLU A 27 -3.26 -9.99 15.70
N ASP A 28 -4.46 -9.70 16.21
CA ASP A 28 -5.72 -9.96 15.50
C ASP A 28 -5.82 -9.15 14.19
N GLU A 29 -5.45 -7.87 14.22
CA GLU A 29 -5.42 -7.02 13.01
C GLU A 29 -4.42 -7.53 11.97
N ILE A 30 -3.26 -8.01 12.43
CA ILE A 30 -2.21 -8.60 11.58
C ILE A 30 -2.75 -9.87 10.91
N GLN A 31 -3.37 -10.77 11.66
CA GLN A 31 -3.92 -12.01 11.12
C GLN A 31 -5.05 -11.74 10.12
N ASP A 32 -5.98 -10.84 10.46
CA ASP A 32 -7.08 -10.45 9.57
C ASP A 32 -6.57 -9.87 8.24
N PHE A 33 -5.51 -9.06 8.30
CA PHE A 33 -4.86 -8.52 7.11
C PHE A 33 -4.24 -9.64 6.25
N LEU A 34 -3.50 -10.56 6.86
CA LEU A 34 -2.83 -11.66 6.14
C LEU A 34 -3.83 -12.60 5.46
N ILE A 35 -4.98 -12.85 6.08
CA ILE A 35 -6.07 -13.64 5.49
C ILE A 35 -6.61 -12.94 4.24
N LYS A 36 -6.88 -11.64 4.32
CA LYS A 36 -7.36 -10.85 3.16
C LYS A 36 -6.31 -10.79 2.05
N TYR A 37 -5.04 -10.68 2.41
CA TYR A 37 -3.93 -10.70 1.46
C TYR A 37 -3.90 -12.00 0.64
N ASP A 38 -4.02 -13.17 1.30
CA ASP A 38 -4.10 -14.46 0.60
C ASP A 38 -5.33 -14.57 -0.31
N GLN A 39 -6.48 -14.07 0.15
CA GLN A 39 -7.72 -14.07 -0.65
C GLN A 39 -7.56 -13.24 -1.92
N ASN A 40 -6.94 -12.05 -1.81
CA ASN A 40 -6.69 -11.19 -2.96
C ASN A 40 -5.73 -11.82 -3.96
N LEU A 41 -4.66 -12.50 -3.49
CA LEU A 41 -3.74 -13.21 -4.37
C LEU A 41 -4.43 -14.34 -5.14
N ARG A 42 -5.35 -15.07 -4.50
CA ARG A 42 -6.13 -16.13 -5.16
C ARG A 42 -7.10 -15.62 -6.22
N ASN A 43 -7.61 -14.42 -6.02
CA ASN A 43 -8.54 -13.78 -6.96
C ASN A 43 -7.81 -13.05 -8.11
N PHE A 44 -6.49 -12.94 -8.05
CA PHE A 44 -5.69 -12.31 -9.09
C PHE A 44 -5.42 -13.34 -10.20
N GLU A 45 -6.06 -13.19 -11.36
CA GLU A 45 -5.70 -13.95 -12.56
C GLU A 45 -4.31 -13.51 -13.03
N MET A 46 -3.33 -14.41 -12.94
CA MET A 46 -1.99 -14.18 -13.44
C MET A 46 -1.99 -14.14 -14.98
N PRO A 47 -1.41 -13.11 -15.61
CA PRO A 47 -1.11 -13.16 -17.04
C PRO A 47 -0.20 -14.36 -17.31
N SER A 48 -0.58 -15.19 -18.27
CA SER A 48 0.14 -16.40 -18.69
C SER A 48 1.55 -16.02 -19.19
N GLY A 49 2.58 -16.14 -18.35
CA GLY A 49 3.96 -15.83 -18.76
C GLY A 49 5.00 -15.54 -17.67
N SER A 50 4.65 -15.57 -16.37
CA SER A 50 5.58 -15.19 -15.29
C SER A 50 5.62 -16.20 -14.13
N GLU A 51 5.44 -17.48 -14.43
CA GLU A 51 5.17 -18.53 -13.43
C GLU A 51 6.32 -18.80 -12.46
N ASP A 52 7.59 -18.59 -12.82
CA ASP A 52 8.70 -19.07 -11.96
C ASP A 52 9.15 -18.08 -10.86
N ASP A 53 9.01 -16.76 -11.05
CA ASP A 53 9.46 -15.73 -10.08
C ASP A 53 8.33 -15.29 -9.11
N PHE A 54 7.08 -15.48 -9.50
CA PHE A 54 5.93 -14.95 -8.77
C PHE A 54 5.53 -15.77 -7.54
N TYR A 55 5.69 -17.10 -7.58
CA TYR A 55 5.23 -17.99 -6.50
C TYR A 55 6.28 -18.23 -5.41
N ILE A 56 7.57 -18.30 -5.74
CA ILE A 56 8.64 -18.33 -4.72
C ILE A 56 8.67 -17.00 -3.93
N SER A 57 8.19 -15.90 -4.53
CA SER A 57 8.09 -14.61 -3.88
C SER A 57 6.82 -14.38 -3.05
N SER A 58 5.73 -15.14 -3.18
CA SER A 58 4.48 -14.81 -2.46
C SER A 58 4.56 -15.09 -0.97
N GLU A 59 5.06 -16.27 -0.58
CA GLU A 59 5.27 -16.65 0.83
C GLU A 59 6.37 -15.78 1.46
N LEU A 60 7.47 -15.52 0.75
CA LEU A 60 8.52 -14.61 1.21
C LEU A 60 8.01 -13.17 1.40
N ARG A 61 7.16 -12.67 0.49
CA ARG A 61 6.51 -11.36 0.62
C ARG A 61 5.56 -11.32 1.81
N LYS A 62 4.79 -12.38 2.03
CA LYS A 62 3.87 -12.50 3.16
C LYS A 62 4.62 -12.50 4.50
N ASP A 63 5.71 -13.24 4.59
CA ASP A 63 6.57 -13.28 5.78
C ASP A 63 7.26 -11.94 6.03
N PHE A 64 7.74 -11.27 4.97
CA PHE A 64 8.28 -9.92 5.08
C PHE A 64 7.23 -8.94 5.60
N LEU A 65 6.02 -8.99 5.06
CA LEU A 65 4.91 -8.11 5.44
C LEU A 65 4.46 -8.38 6.88
N ARG A 66 4.40 -9.65 7.30
CA ARG A 66 4.15 -10.01 8.70
C ARG A 66 5.19 -9.39 9.62
N LYS A 67 6.49 -9.62 9.35
CA LYS A 67 7.58 -9.06 10.16
C LYS A 67 7.55 -7.53 10.22
N PHE A 68 7.24 -6.89 9.09
CA PHE A 68 7.09 -5.44 9.04
C PHE A 68 5.98 -4.97 9.99
N MET A 69 4.80 -5.59 9.94
CA MET A 69 3.67 -5.23 10.80
C MET A 69 3.94 -5.51 12.29
N GLU A 70 4.60 -6.64 12.62
CA GLU A 70 4.97 -6.98 14.00
C GLU A 70 6.01 -6.01 14.59
N GLN A 71 6.93 -5.52 13.76
CA GLN A 71 7.98 -4.59 14.16
C GLN A 71 7.54 -3.14 14.12
N ASP A 72 6.42 -2.83 13.44
CA ASP A 72 5.91 -1.49 13.34
C ASP A 72 5.57 -0.92 14.72
N THR A 73 5.84 0.38 14.87
CA THR A 73 5.64 1.10 16.12
C THR A 73 4.37 1.96 16.10
N GLY A 74 3.61 1.95 15.00
CA GLY A 74 2.51 2.90 14.76
C GLY A 74 3.01 4.31 14.44
N ARG A 75 4.31 4.47 14.13
CA ARG A 75 4.92 5.76 13.81
C ARG A 75 5.03 5.94 12.30
N GLN A 76 5.26 7.17 11.88
CA GLN A 76 5.42 7.51 10.47
C GLN A 76 6.59 6.74 9.84
N PHE A 77 6.35 6.16 8.67
CA PHE A 77 7.37 5.57 7.80
C PHE A 77 7.19 6.09 6.37
N ILE A 78 8.25 6.00 5.57
CA ILE A 78 8.23 6.41 4.17
C ILE A 78 8.19 5.16 3.31
N MET A 79 7.16 5.04 2.47
CA MET A 79 7.11 4.03 1.42
C MET A 79 7.70 4.64 0.14
N VAL A 80 8.75 4.01 -0.39
CA VAL A 80 9.37 4.42 -1.66
C VAL A 80 9.02 3.39 -2.72
N ASN A 81 8.26 3.82 -3.72
CA ASN A 81 7.98 3.02 -4.92
C ASN A 81 8.96 3.44 -6.01
N SER A 82 9.98 2.63 -6.26
CA SER A 82 10.89 2.83 -7.40
C SER A 82 10.37 2.02 -8.58
N ILE A 83 9.86 2.71 -9.61
CA ILE A 83 9.30 2.08 -10.81
C ILE A 83 10.31 2.28 -11.94
N GLU A 84 10.80 1.18 -12.52
CA GLU A 84 11.51 1.22 -13.80
C GLU A 84 10.49 0.97 -14.92
N MET A 85 10.45 1.86 -15.91
CA MET A 85 9.57 1.67 -17.06
C MET A 85 10.08 0.54 -17.95
N ASN A 86 9.14 -0.27 -18.46
CA ASN A 86 9.48 -1.27 -19.47
C ASN A 86 10.05 -0.56 -20.71
N LYS A 87 11.28 -0.90 -21.10
CA LYS A 87 11.97 -0.29 -22.24
C LYS A 87 11.28 -0.61 -23.57
N ASN A 88 10.67 -1.78 -23.67
CA ASN A 88 9.96 -2.26 -24.85
C ASN A 88 8.61 -2.83 -24.39
N PRO A 89 7.61 -1.98 -24.11
CA PRO A 89 6.27 -2.47 -23.77
C PRO A 89 5.65 -3.20 -24.98
N GLU A 90 4.79 -4.16 -24.71
CA GLU A 90 4.00 -4.81 -25.75
C GLU A 90 2.95 -3.85 -26.33
N ASP A 91 2.46 -4.18 -27.52
CA ASP A 91 1.41 -3.41 -28.16
C ASP A 91 0.09 -3.57 -27.39
N VAL A 92 -0.45 -2.45 -26.91
CA VAL A 92 -1.71 -2.41 -26.16
C VAL A 92 -2.83 -1.78 -26.98
N ALA A 93 -4.07 -2.24 -26.78
CA ALA A 93 -5.22 -1.74 -27.51
C ALA A 93 -5.40 -0.22 -27.31
N GLY A 94 -5.50 0.52 -28.43
CA GLY A 94 -5.62 1.98 -28.42
C GLY A 94 -4.27 2.74 -28.43
N ALA A 95 -3.14 2.05 -28.34
CA ALA A 95 -1.83 2.60 -28.65
C ALA A 95 -1.42 2.26 -30.09
N ASN A 96 -0.54 3.07 -30.68
CA ASN A 96 0.14 2.67 -31.90
C ASN A 96 1.19 1.60 -31.57
N SER A 97 1.44 0.72 -32.54
CA SER A 97 2.47 -0.31 -32.40
C SER A 97 3.85 0.33 -32.16
N GLY A 98 4.59 -0.20 -31.18
CA GLY A 98 5.93 0.25 -30.83
C GLY A 98 6.01 1.58 -30.06
N GLU A 99 4.91 2.05 -29.48
CA GLU A 99 4.96 3.20 -28.55
C GLU A 99 5.79 2.87 -27.30
N SER A 100 6.65 3.80 -26.89
CA SER A 100 7.44 3.67 -25.66
C SER A 100 6.57 3.80 -24.41
N ALA A 101 7.05 3.25 -23.29
CA ALA A 101 6.34 3.36 -22.01
C ALA A 101 6.08 4.82 -21.59
N ASP A 102 7.02 5.74 -21.86
CA ASP A 102 6.84 7.18 -21.60
C ASP A 102 5.67 7.78 -22.42
N GLN A 103 5.56 7.41 -23.69
CA GLN A 103 4.47 7.86 -24.56
C GLN A 103 3.12 7.33 -24.11
N LEU A 104 3.07 6.07 -23.67
CA LEU A 104 1.87 5.46 -23.12
C LEU A 104 1.44 6.15 -21.82
N MET A 105 2.38 6.42 -20.91
CA MET A 105 2.10 7.06 -19.63
C MET A 105 1.67 8.52 -19.77
N SER A 106 2.17 9.24 -20.79
CA SER A 106 1.81 10.65 -21.05
C SER A 106 0.34 10.86 -21.48
N ARG A 107 -0.43 9.78 -21.66
CA ARG A 107 -1.86 9.83 -22.02
C ARG A 107 -2.79 9.99 -20.81
N TYR A 108 -2.28 9.75 -19.59
CA TYR A 108 -3.00 9.85 -18.32
C TYR A 108 -2.48 11.03 -17.49
#